data_AF-A0A919M0D2-F1
#
_entry.id   AF-A0A919M0D2-F1
#
_cell.length_a   1.000
_cell.length_b   1.000
_cell.length_c   1.000
_cell.angle_alpha   90.00
_cell.angle_beta   90.00
_cell.angle_gamma   90.00
#
_symmetry.space_group_name_H-M   'P 1'
#
loop_
_entity.id
_entity.type
_entity.pdbx_description
1 polymer ?
#
loop_
_entity_poly.entity_id
_entity_poly.type
_entity_poly.pdbx_seq_one_letter_code
_entity_poly.pdbx_strand_id
1 'polypeptide(L)'
;MNDSNWFTLIGLVFDIVGALLLFKYGLPSKVKEMGSAFGGGPEADEEEKERLAYNRKIEIMANTGLVLLILGFVLQFIANLPFASCSNIFPK
;
A
#
# COMPACT_ATOMS: atom_id res chain seq x y z
N MET A 1 9.96 15.13 -25.96
CA MET A 1 8.96 14.28 -25.26
C MET A 1 8.92 14.78 -23.84
N ASN A 2 7.78 15.36 -23.43
CA ASN A 2 7.68 16.22 -22.25
C ASN A 2 7.87 15.43 -20.94
N ASP A 3 8.79 15.89 -20.09
CA ASP A 3 9.17 15.23 -18.83
C ASP A 3 7.99 15.05 -17.85
N SER A 4 6.94 15.88 -18.00
CA SER A 4 5.69 15.83 -17.23
C SER A 4 4.97 14.48 -17.34
N ASN A 5 5.02 13.82 -18.50
CA ASN A 5 4.32 12.55 -18.71
C ASN A 5 4.93 11.40 -17.90
N TRP A 6 6.24 11.45 -17.63
CA TRP A 6 6.92 10.37 -16.95
C TRP A 6 6.54 10.29 -15.46
N PHE A 7 6.38 11.43 -14.78
CA PHE A 7 5.96 11.44 -13.38
C PHE A 7 4.54 10.91 -13.17
N THR A 8 3.61 11.28 -14.04
CA THR A 8 2.24 10.76 -14.00
C THR A 8 2.19 9.27 -14.32
N LEU A 9 2.99 8.80 -15.28
CA LEU A 9 3.07 7.39 -15.64
C LEU A 9 3.66 6.55 -14.52
N ILE A 10 4.72 7.02 -13.86
CA ILE A 10 5.31 6.37 -12.69
C ILE A 10 4.29 6.30 -11.56
N GLY A 11 3.63 7.41 -11.24
CA GLY A 11 2.59 7.43 -10.21
C GLY A 11 1.44 6.46 -10.50
N LEU A 12 1.05 6.30 -11.77
CA LEU A 12 0.01 5.35 -12.19
C LEU A 12 0.45 3.89 -11.99
N VAL A 13 1.69 3.57 -12.32
CA VAL A 13 2.24 2.22 -12.08
C VAL A 13 2.27 1.91 -10.58
N PHE A 14 2.65 2.89 -9.75
CA PHE A 14 2.63 2.75 -8.28
C PHE A 14 1.22 2.47 -7.76
N ASP A 15 0.19 3.18 -8.25
CA ASP A 15 -1.19 2.95 -7.84
C ASP A 15 -1.71 1.57 -8.25
N ILE A 16 -1.42 1.14 -9.49
CA ILE A 16 -1.81 -0.19 -9.97
C ILE A 16 -1.16 -1.29 -9.12
N VAL A 17 0.14 -1.18 -8.84
CA VAL A 17 0.86 -2.15 -8.01
C VAL A 17 0.33 -2.14 -6.56
N GLY A 18 0.09 -0.96 -5.99
CA GLY A 18 -0.52 -0.82 -4.66
C GLY A 18 -1.92 -1.44 -4.59
N ALA A 19 -2.73 -1.26 -5.63
CA ALA A 19 -4.07 -1.82 -5.72
C ALA A 19 -4.04 -3.35 -5.86
N LEU A 20 -3.11 -3.90 -6.65
CA LEU A 20 -2.91 -5.35 -6.77
C LEU A 20 -2.43 -5.97 -5.44
N LEU A 21 -1.55 -5.28 -4.71
CA LEU A 21 -1.13 -5.70 -3.36
C LEU A 21 -2.32 -5.73 -2.40
N LEU A 22 -3.15 -4.68 -2.37
CA LEU A 22 -4.36 -4.65 -1.56
C LEU A 22 -5.40 -5.69 -2.00
N PHE A 23 -5.52 -5.98 -3.29
CA PHE A 23 -6.43 -7.02 -3.78
C PHE A 23 -5.97 -8.42 -3.35
N LYS A 24 -4.65 -8.67 -3.33
CA LYS A 24 -4.08 -9.96 -2.95
C LYS A 24 -4.04 -10.18 -1.44
N TYR A 25 -3.66 -9.15 -0.67
CA TYR A 25 -3.45 -9.23 0.78
C TYR A 25 -4.62 -8.67 1.61
N GLY A 26 -5.61 -8.07 0.96
CA GLY A 26 -6.74 -7.42 1.60
C GLY A 26 -6.40 -6.04 2.15
N LEU A 27 -7.42 -5.39 2.73
CA LEU A 27 -7.25 -4.14 3.46
C LEU A 27 -6.65 -4.44 4.84
N PRO A 28 -5.72 -3.61 5.35
CA PRO A 28 -5.23 -3.73 6.71
C PRO A 28 -6.39 -3.45 7.68
N SER A 29 -7.05 -4.50 8.15
CA SER A 29 -8.10 -4.42 9.14
C SER A 29 -7.48 -4.50 10.53
N LYS A 30 -7.62 -3.44 11.32
CA LYS A 30 -7.26 -3.44 12.76
C LYS A 30 -8.23 -4.23 13.62
N VAL A 31 -9.27 -4.83 13.03
CA VAL A 31 -10.14 -5.73 13.78
C VAL A 31 -9.30 -6.99 14.04
N LYS A 32 -8.62 -6.98 15.20
CA LYS A 32 -8.11 -8.19 15.83
C LYS A 32 -9.18 -9.24 15.64
N GLU A 33 -8.89 -10.32 14.93
CA GLU A 33 -9.75 -11.50 14.98
C GLU A 33 -9.82 -11.90 16.47
N MET A 34 -10.87 -11.45 17.13
CA MET A 34 -11.24 -11.80 18.50
C MET A 34 -11.87 -13.19 18.44
N GLY A 35 -11.15 -14.14 17.85
CA GLY A 35 -11.73 -15.36 17.32
C GLY A 35 -10.70 -16.48 17.26
N SER A 36 -10.07 -16.80 18.38
CA SER A 36 -9.70 -18.18 18.73
C SER A 36 -8.93 -18.33 20.06
N ALA A 37 -8.98 -17.37 21.00
CA ALA A 37 -8.34 -17.55 22.31
C ALA A 37 -9.04 -18.58 23.23
N PHE A 38 -9.91 -19.43 22.68
CA PHE A 38 -10.66 -20.44 23.44
C PHE A 38 -10.57 -21.80 22.72
N GLY A 39 -9.54 -22.58 23.07
CA GLY A 39 -9.60 -24.04 23.00
C GLY A 39 -8.44 -24.71 22.26
N GLY A 40 -7.62 -25.45 23.01
CA GLY A 40 -6.75 -26.51 22.48
C GLY A 40 -5.48 -26.66 23.30
N GLY A 41 -5.08 -27.89 23.62
CA GLY A 41 -3.87 -28.19 24.41
C GLY A 41 -2.54 -27.89 23.68
N PRO A 42 -1.40 -28.45 24.13
CA PRO A 42 -0.05 -28.07 23.67
C PRO A 42 0.23 -28.19 22.16
N GLU A 43 -0.59 -28.92 21.40
CA GLU A 43 -0.53 -28.98 19.92
C GLU A 43 -1.20 -27.77 19.24
N ALA A 44 -2.18 -27.13 19.87
CA ALA A 44 -2.81 -25.92 19.35
C ALA A 44 -1.86 -24.71 19.45
N ASP A 45 -0.91 -24.72 20.40
CA ASP A 45 0.05 -23.63 20.61
C ASP A 45 1.04 -23.46 19.44
N GLU A 46 1.38 -24.52 18.71
CA GLU A 46 2.26 -24.43 17.53
C GLU A 46 1.49 -23.96 16.28
N GLU A 47 0.31 -24.52 16.02
CA GLU A 47 -0.53 -24.13 14.89
C GLU A 47 -1.02 -22.68 15.02
N GLU A 48 -1.34 -22.24 16.24
CA GLU A 48 -1.73 -20.85 16.53
C GLU A 48 -0.57 -19.87 16.31
N LYS A 49 0.66 -20.25 16.66
CA LYS A 49 1.86 -19.43 16.38
C LYS A 49 2.11 -19.25 14.90
N GLU A 50 1.95 -20.32 14.10
CA GLU A 50 2.12 -20.23 12.65
C GLU A 50 1.07 -19.33 11.99
N ARG A 51 -0.20 -19.47 12.42
CA ARG A 51 -1.30 -18.58 11.99
C ARG A 51 -1.04 -17.12 12.34
N LEU A 52 -0.60 -16.84 13.57
CA LEU A 52 -0.26 -15.49 14.02
C LEU A 52 0.91 -14.88 13.20
N ALA A 53 1.93 -15.68 12.88
CA ALA A 53 3.06 -15.23 12.07
C ALA A 53 2.64 -14.93 10.62
N TYR A 54 1.73 -15.73 10.05
CA TYR A 54 1.18 -15.50 8.73
C TYR A 54 0.31 -14.24 8.68
N ASN A 55 -0.58 -14.06 9.67
CA ASN A 55 -1.45 -12.88 9.77
C ASN A 55 -0.65 -11.58 9.87
N ARG A 56 0.46 -11.57 10.63
CA ARG A 56 1.35 -10.40 10.70
C ARG A 56 1.99 -10.05 9.35
N LYS A 57 2.38 -11.06 8.55
CA LYS A 57 2.96 -10.82 7.22
C LYS A 57 1.92 -10.21 6.29
N ILE A 58 0.67 -10.67 6.36
CA ILE A 58 -0.44 -10.10 5.58
C ILE A 58 -0.69 -8.66 6.00
N GLU A 59 -0.76 -8.36 7.29
CA GLU A 59 -1.01 -7.01 7.80
C GLU A 59 0.08 -6.02 7.32
N ILE A 60 1.35 -6.44 7.35
CA ILE A 60 2.47 -5.64 6.83
C ILE A 60 2.33 -5.42 5.32
N MET A 61 2.08 -6.46 4.53
CA MET A 61 1.92 -6.36 3.07
C MET A 61 0.73 -5.48 2.67
N ALA A 62 -0.40 -5.63 3.37
CA ALA A 62 -1.60 -4.83 3.17
C ALA A 62 -1.34 -3.35 3.49
N ASN A 63 -0.65 -3.06 4.60
CA ASN A 63 -0.26 -1.70 4.96
C ASN A 63 0.74 -1.10 3.96
N THR A 64 1.71 -1.88 3.50
CA THR A 64 2.66 -1.45 2.46
C THR A 64 1.95 -1.15 1.14
N GLY A 65 0.99 -1.98 0.72
CA GLY A 65 0.16 -1.75 -0.47
C GLY A 65 -0.64 -0.46 -0.37
N LEU A 66 -1.24 -0.19 0.79
CA LEU A 66 -1.98 1.05 1.06
C LEU A 66 -1.07 2.28 0.98
N VAL A 67 0.12 2.22 1.59
CA VAL A 67 1.09 3.32 1.55
C VAL A 67 1.57 3.58 0.12
N LEU A 68 1.86 2.53 -0.66
CA LEU A 68 2.25 2.65 -2.08
C LEU A 68 1.18 3.33 -2.91
N LEU A 69 -0.09 2.97 -2.70
CA LEU A 69 -1.23 3.55 -3.41
C LEU A 69 -1.45 5.02 -3.03
N ILE A 70 -1.32 5.38 -1.75
CA ILE A 70 -1.41 6.78 -1.32
C ILE A 70 -0.24 7.59 -1.91
N LEU A 71 0.98 7.05 -1.90
CA LEU A 71 2.15 7.72 -2.45
C LEU A 71 2.05 7.91 -3.97
N GLY A 72 1.59 6.90 -4.72
CA GLY A 72 1.38 7.01 -6.16
C GLY A 72 0.37 8.09 -6.51
N PHE A 73 -0.75 8.14 -5.78
CA PHE A 73 -1.78 9.16 -5.95
C PHE A 73 -1.25 10.57 -5.61
N VAL A 74 -0.49 10.72 -4.52
CA VAL A 74 0.13 12.01 -4.14
C VAL A 74 1.15 12.45 -5.20
N LEU A 75 1.95 11.53 -5.74
CA LEU A 75 2.92 11.83 -6.80
C LEU A 75 2.21 12.30 -8.09
N GLN A 76 1.13 11.63 -8.49
CA GLN A 76 0.30 12.08 -9.61
C GLN A 76 -0.28 13.46 -9.36
N PHE A 77 -0.75 13.71 -8.13
CA PHE A 77 -1.35 14.99 -7.75
C PHE A 77 -0.33 16.13 -7.80
N ILE A 78 0.89 15.93 -7.28
CA ILE A 78 1.97 16.93 -7.32
C ILE A 78 2.41 17.19 -8.78
N ALA A 79 2.52 16.14 -9.59
CA ALA A 79 2.89 16.27 -11.01
C ALA A 79 1.85 17.04 -11.82
N ASN A 80 0.57 16.96 -11.43
CA ASN A 80 -0.55 17.61 -12.11
C ASN A 80 -1.01 18.92 -11.44
N LEU A 81 -0.39 19.33 -10.32
CA LEU A 81 -0.71 20.59 -9.64
C LEU A 81 -0.13 21.77 -10.46
N PRO A 82 -0.93 22.83 -10.71
CA PRO A 82 -0.51 23.99 -11.51
C PRO A 82 0.69 24.76 -10.93
N PHE A 83 1.07 24.49 -9.68
CA PHE A 83 2.25 25.08 -9.04
C PHE A 83 3.57 24.61 -9.66
N ALA A 84 3.68 23.34 -10.10
CA ALA A 84 4.90 22.81 -10.72
C ALA A 84 5.15 23.39 -12.12
N SER A 85 4.09 23.76 -12.85
CA SER A 85 4.17 24.42 -14.16
C SER A 85 4.71 25.86 -14.09
N CYS A 86 4.70 26.51 -12.93
CA CYS A 86 5.17 27.89 -12.78
C CYS A 86 6.71 28.03 -12.84
N SER A 87 7.47 26.95 -12.63
CA SER A 87 8.94 26.99 -12.73
C SER A 87 9.47 27.02 -14.17
N ASN A 88 8.61 26.76 -15.17
CA ASN A 88 8.95 26.80 -16.60
C ASN A 88 8.47 28.08 -17.32
N ILE A 89 7.85 29.04 -16.61
CA ILE A 89 7.27 30.26 -17.20
C ILE A 89 8.24 31.47 -17.13
N PHE A 90 9.37 31.37 -16.42
CA PHE A 90 10.45 32.36 -16.50
C PHE A 90 11.67 31.80 -17.25
N PRO A 91 11.69 31.84 -18.59
CA PRO A 91 12.95 31.78 -19.31
C PRO A 91 13.78 33.02 -18.95
N LYS A 92 15.06 32.82 -18.61
CA LYS A 92 16.06 33.90 -18.62
C LYS A 92 16.30 34.38 -20.05
#